data_AF-G5QX60-F1
#
_entry.id   AF-G5QX60-F1
#
_cell.length_a   1.000
_cell.length_b   1.000
_cell.length_c   1.000
_cell.angle_alpha   90.00
_cell.angle_beta   90.00
_cell.angle_gamma   90.00
#
_symmetry.space_group_name_H-M   'P 1'
#
loop_
_entity.id
_entity.type
_entity.pdbx_description
1 polymer ?
#
loop_
_entity_poly.entity_id
_entity_poly.type
_entity_poly.pdbx_seq_one_letter_code
_entity_poly.pdbx_strand_id
1 'polypeptide(L)'
;MPLKEEIWNKISAFFSSEHQVEAQSCIAYLCHPPETASPEEIKSKFECLRMLAFPAYADNIQYSRGGADQYCILSENSQEILSIVFNTEGYTVEGGGKSVTYTRVTESEQASSASGSKDAVNYELIWSEWVKAAPAEEAANREEAVQRMRDCLKNNKTELRLKILGLTTIPACIPEQITTLILDNNELKSFPENATVQSPGEFRKIYREI
;
A
#
# COMPACT_ATOMS: atom_id res chain seq x y z
N MET A 1 -21.77 -1.49 7.56
CA MET A 1 -22.06 -0.05 7.35
C MET A 1 -20.76 0.62 6.92
N PRO A 2 -20.77 1.45 5.87
CA PRO A 2 -19.61 2.26 5.49
C PRO A 2 -19.20 3.19 6.64
N LEU A 3 -17.89 3.33 6.90
CA LEU A 3 -17.36 4.15 8.00
C LEU A 3 -17.91 5.60 7.97
N LYS A 4 -18.01 6.18 6.77
CA LYS A 4 -18.58 7.52 6.55
C LYS A 4 -20.01 7.68 7.08
N GLU A 5 -20.85 6.66 6.93
CA GLU A 5 -22.26 6.71 7.31
C GLU A 5 -22.41 6.59 8.82
N GLU A 6 -21.57 5.77 9.46
CA GLU A 6 -21.54 5.64 10.91
C GLU A 6 -21.12 6.95 11.58
N ILE A 7 -20.08 7.60 11.04
CA ILE A 7 -19.61 8.89 11.53
C ILE A 7 -20.69 9.95 11.31
N TRP A 8 -21.24 10.05 10.09
CA TRP A 8 -22.29 11.01 9.77
C TRP A 8 -23.50 10.89 10.68
N ASN A 9 -23.98 9.68 10.94
CA ASN A 9 -25.15 9.45 11.81
C ASN A 9 -24.92 10.00 13.23
N LYS A 10 -23.67 10.04 13.70
CA LYS A 10 -23.32 10.52 15.05
C LYS A 10 -23.09 12.04 15.13
N ILE A 11 -22.74 12.70 14.01
CA ILE A 11 -22.42 14.15 13.99
C ILE A 11 -23.32 14.98 13.08
N SER A 12 -24.29 14.38 12.39
CA SER A 12 -25.21 15.08 11.49
C SER A 12 -25.99 16.21 12.17
N ALA A 13 -26.23 16.09 13.48
CA ALA A 13 -26.86 17.12 14.31
C ALA A 13 -26.00 18.39 14.49
N PHE A 14 -24.70 18.32 14.19
CA PHE A 14 -23.78 19.44 14.35
C PHE A 14 -23.93 20.47 13.25
N PHE A 15 -24.50 20.08 12.11
CA PHE A 15 -24.54 20.88 10.89
C PHE A 15 -25.98 21.27 10.54
N SER A 16 -26.18 22.51 10.09
CA SER A 16 -27.45 22.94 9.51
C SER A 16 -27.69 22.24 8.18
N SER A 17 -28.96 22.08 7.77
CA SER A 17 -29.32 21.43 6.49
C SER A 17 -28.64 22.05 5.27
N GLU A 18 -28.29 23.34 5.32
CA GLU A 18 -27.56 24.06 4.27
C GLU A 18 -26.10 23.60 4.14
N HIS A 19 -25.44 23.31 5.27
CA HIS A 19 -24.03 22.93 5.32
C HIS A 19 -23.81 21.42 5.35
N GLN A 20 -24.86 20.61 5.40
CA GLN A 20 -24.74 19.15 5.50
C GLN A 20 -23.99 18.52 4.34
N VAL A 21 -24.20 19.00 3.11
CA VAL A 21 -23.52 18.47 1.91
C VAL A 21 -22.02 18.73 1.98
N GLU A 22 -21.62 19.93 2.40
CA GLU A 22 -20.22 20.31 2.52
C GLU A 22 -19.53 19.58 3.67
N ALA A 23 -20.22 19.42 4.80
CA ALA A 23 -19.76 18.63 5.94
C ALA A 23 -19.57 17.16 5.55
N GLN A 24 -20.51 16.55 4.83
CA GLN A 24 -20.37 15.18 4.32
C GLN A 24 -19.16 15.02 3.40
N SER A 25 -18.88 16.01 2.54
CA SER A 25 -17.70 16.01 1.67
C SER A 25 -16.40 16.02 2.48
N CYS A 26 -16.32 16.85 3.51
CA CYS A 26 -15.17 16.89 4.42
C CYS A 26 -15.00 15.57 5.18
N ILE A 27 -16.09 14.99 5.69
CA ILE A 27 -16.05 13.70 6.39
C ILE A 27 -15.62 12.58 5.45
N ALA A 28 -16.13 12.55 4.21
CA ALA A 28 -15.73 11.55 3.23
C ALA A 28 -14.23 11.59 2.97
N TYR A 29 -13.65 12.78 2.85
CA TYR A 29 -12.21 12.98 2.74
C TYR A 29 -11.47 12.52 4.01
N LEU A 30 -11.94 12.89 5.20
CA LEU A 30 -11.29 12.49 6.46
C LEU A 30 -11.42 11.00 6.79
N CYS A 31 -12.42 10.30 6.25
CA CYS A 31 -12.57 8.86 6.36
C CYS A 31 -11.58 8.10 5.49
N HIS A 32 -11.23 8.67 4.33
CA HIS A 32 -10.31 8.06 3.36
C HIS A 32 -9.38 9.15 2.81
N PRO A 33 -8.52 9.75 3.67
CA PRO A 33 -7.59 10.76 3.19
C PRO A 33 -6.57 10.09 2.27
N PRO A 34 -6.16 10.75 1.18
CA PRO A 34 -5.15 10.21 0.28
C PRO A 34 -3.82 10.01 1.03
N GLU A 35 -3.06 8.97 0.69
CA GLU A 35 -1.76 8.68 1.34
C GLU A 35 -0.76 9.85 1.29
N THR A 36 -0.88 10.70 0.29
CA THR A 36 -0.09 11.92 0.10
C THR A 36 -0.63 13.12 0.86
N ALA A 37 -1.72 12.97 1.63
CA ALA A 37 -2.34 14.06 2.36
C ALA A 37 -1.36 14.69 3.34
N SER A 38 -1.20 15.99 3.22
CA SER A 38 -0.44 16.78 4.18
C SER A 38 -1.27 17.03 5.46
N PRO A 39 -0.61 17.18 6.63
CA PRO A 39 -1.25 17.62 7.86
C PRO A 39 -2.02 18.93 7.68
N GLU A 40 -1.53 19.81 6.82
CA GLU A 40 -2.16 21.09 6.50
C GLU A 40 -3.48 20.91 5.76
N GLU A 41 -3.55 19.97 4.81
CA GLU A 41 -4.81 19.62 4.12
C GLU A 41 -5.82 18.99 5.09
N ILE A 42 -5.39 18.04 5.92
CA ILE A 42 -6.27 17.42 6.91
C ILE A 42 -6.76 18.48 7.91
N LYS A 43 -5.87 19.32 8.42
CA LYS A 43 -6.22 20.44 9.30
C LYS A 43 -7.22 21.38 8.66
N SER A 44 -7.03 21.75 7.39
CA SER A 44 -7.96 22.61 6.65
C SER A 44 -9.37 21.99 6.58
N LYS A 45 -9.48 20.67 6.43
CA LYS A 45 -10.78 19.97 6.47
C LYS A 45 -11.42 19.96 7.86
N PHE A 46 -10.64 19.80 8.92
CA PHE A 46 -11.13 19.92 10.30
C PHE A 46 -11.60 21.35 10.61
N GLU A 47 -10.86 22.37 10.17
CA GLU A 47 -11.25 23.77 10.33
C GLU A 47 -12.53 24.08 9.55
N CYS A 48 -12.66 23.57 8.33
CA CYS A 48 -13.87 23.67 7.53
C CYS A 48 -15.07 23.04 8.27
N LEU A 49 -14.94 21.80 8.76
CA LEU A 49 -15.98 21.17 9.57
C LEU A 49 -16.33 22.01 10.81
N ARG A 50 -15.34 22.56 11.50
CA ARG A 50 -15.59 23.40 12.68
C ARG A 50 -16.36 24.68 12.34
N MET A 51 -16.09 25.30 11.20
CA MET A 51 -16.81 26.49 10.74
C MET A 51 -18.24 26.18 10.31
N LEU A 52 -18.47 24.99 9.72
CA LEU A 52 -19.80 24.56 9.28
C LEU A 52 -20.67 24.08 10.45
N ALA A 53 -20.05 23.61 11.52
CA ALA A 53 -20.74 23.16 12.73
C ALA A 53 -21.34 24.35 13.50
N PHE A 54 -22.44 24.11 14.22
CA PHE A 54 -22.96 25.11 15.14
C PHE A 54 -21.93 25.41 16.24
N PRO A 55 -21.87 26.66 16.75
CA PRO A 55 -20.92 27.05 17.79
C PRO A 55 -20.95 26.15 19.03
N ALA A 56 -22.12 25.60 19.38
CA ALA A 56 -22.29 24.68 20.50
C ALA A 56 -21.54 23.34 20.33
N TYR A 57 -21.22 22.95 19.10
CA TYR A 57 -20.50 21.72 18.76
C TYR A 57 -19.10 21.98 18.19
N ALA A 58 -18.68 23.25 18.08
CA ALA A 58 -17.36 23.60 17.57
C ALA A 58 -16.24 23.01 18.43
N ASP A 59 -16.46 22.91 19.75
CA ASP A 59 -15.52 22.31 20.71
C ASP A 59 -15.42 20.78 20.58
N ASN A 60 -16.41 20.14 19.95
CA ASN A 60 -16.39 18.71 19.66
C ASN A 60 -15.44 18.39 18.49
N ILE A 61 -15.07 19.39 17.69
CA ILE A 61 -14.13 19.25 16.57
C ILE A 61 -12.79 19.83 17.02
N GLN A 62 -11.92 18.94 17.47
CA GLN A 62 -10.62 19.28 18.02
C GLN A 62 -9.53 19.07 16.98
N TYR A 63 -8.62 20.02 16.88
CA TYR A 63 -7.41 19.91 16.10
C TYR A 63 -6.24 20.41 16.96
N SER A 64 -5.12 19.70 16.98
CA SER A 64 -3.91 19.95 17.79
C SER A 64 -4.08 19.76 19.31
N ARG A 65 -4.48 18.56 19.74
CA ARG A 65 -4.53 18.23 21.18
C ARG A 65 -3.10 18.10 21.75
N GLY A 66 -2.74 18.96 22.70
CA GLY A 66 -1.53 18.80 23.51
C GLY A 66 -0.18 19.02 22.80
N GLY A 67 -0.17 19.72 21.66
CA GLY A 67 1.06 19.97 20.89
C GLY A 67 1.50 18.77 20.03
N ALA A 68 0.72 17.68 20.01
CA ALA A 68 0.83 16.62 19.04
C ALA A 68 -0.11 16.91 17.85
N ASP A 69 0.28 16.49 16.66
CA ASP A 69 -0.50 16.57 15.43
C ASP A 69 -1.68 15.56 15.45
N GLN A 70 -2.52 15.64 16.49
CA GLN A 70 -3.71 14.83 16.68
C GLN A 70 -4.98 15.67 16.44
N TYR A 71 -5.90 15.09 15.67
CA TYR A 71 -7.17 15.67 15.25
C TYR A 71 -8.30 14.73 15.64
N CYS A 72 -9.32 15.22 16.34
CA CYS A 72 -10.39 14.38 16.87
C CYS A 72 -11.76 15.00 16.62
N ILE A 73 -12.73 14.16 16.30
CA ILE A 73 -14.15 14.50 16.25
C ILE A 73 -14.85 13.71 17.34
N LEU A 74 -15.48 14.42 18.26
CA LEU A 74 -16.24 13.87 19.37
C LEU A 74 -17.74 13.88 19.05
N SER A 75 -18.46 12.89 19.56
CA SER A 75 -19.93 12.88 19.60
C SER A 75 -20.47 13.90 20.61
N GLU A 76 -21.79 14.09 20.64
CA GLU A 76 -22.49 14.85 21.70
C GLU A 76 -22.11 14.38 23.11
N ASN A 77 -21.84 13.08 23.28
CA ASN A 77 -21.46 12.47 24.55
C ASN A 77 -19.96 12.53 24.85
N SER A 78 -19.19 13.36 24.13
CA SER A 78 -17.72 13.44 24.23
C SER A 78 -16.99 12.13 23.91
N GLN A 79 -17.64 11.19 23.23
CA GLN A 79 -17.01 9.96 22.76
C GLN A 79 -16.29 10.23 21.43
N GLU A 80 -15.04 9.80 21.30
CA GLU A 80 -14.29 9.87 20.04
C GLU A 80 -14.97 9.03 18.96
N ILE A 81 -15.32 9.69 17.85
CA ILE A 81 -15.93 9.09 16.68
C ILE A 81 -14.88 8.87 15.59
N LEU A 82 -14.05 9.88 15.39
CA LEU A 82 -12.95 9.88 14.43
C LEU A 82 -11.73 10.52 15.10
N SER A 83 -10.58 9.88 15.00
CA SER A 83 -9.30 10.38 15.50
C SER A 83 -8.27 10.20 14.39
N ILE A 84 -7.54 11.25 14.06
CA ILE A 84 -6.42 11.22 13.13
C ILE A 84 -5.18 11.65 13.89
N VAL A 85 -4.20 10.76 14.00
CA VAL A 85 -2.95 10.99 14.73
C VAL A 85 -1.80 10.96 13.74
N PHE A 86 -1.12 12.08 13.55
CA PHE A 86 0.10 12.10 12.76
C PHE A 86 1.30 11.68 13.61
N ASN A 87 2.12 10.81 13.02
CA ASN A 87 3.35 10.28 13.57
C ASN A 87 4.54 10.71 12.71
N THR A 88 5.76 10.46 13.18
CA THR A 88 6.99 10.75 12.42
C THR A 88 7.04 10.07 11.06
N GLU A 89 6.42 8.89 10.94
CA GLU A 89 6.42 8.06 9.73
C GLU A 89 5.12 8.15 8.92
N GLY A 90 4.15 9.01 9.28
CA GLY A 90 2.85 9.03 8.61
C GLY A 90 1.70 9.53 9.47
N TYR A 91 0.51 8.95 9.34
CA TYR A 91 -0.64 9.22 10.20
C TYR A 91 -1.62 8.04 10.29
N THR A 92 -2.29 7.90 11.42
CA THR A 92 -3.28 6.86 11.69
C THR A 92 -4.66 7.48 11.80
N VAL A 93 -5.64 6.92 11.09
CA VAL A 93 -7.06 7.28 11.15
C VAL A 93 -7.80 6.19 11.89
N GLU A 94 -8.39 6.52 13.02
CA GLU A 94 -9.22 5.64 13.85
C GLU A 94 -10.68 6.11 13.82
N GLY A 95 -11.59 5.23 13.43
CA GLY A 95 -13.02 5.51 13.45
C GLY A 95 -13.86 4.25 13.31
N GLY A 96 -15.06 4.24 13.89
CA GLY A 96 -16.00 3.10 13.77
C GLY A 96 -15.41 1.76 14.25
N GLY A 97 -14.52 1.81 15.25
CA GLY A 97 -13.81 0.63 15.77
C GLY A 97 -12.73 0.05 14.85
N LYS A 98 -12.34 0.77 13.79
CA LYS A 98 -11.25 0.41 12.88
C LYS A 98 -10.15 1.45 12.95
N SER A 99 -8.90 1.01 12.89
CA SER A 99 -7.74 1.86 12.72
C SER A 99 -7.07 1.57 11.38
N VAL A 100 -6.77 2.62 10.63
CA VAL A 100 -6.08 2.57 9.34
C VAL A 100 -4.84 3.44 9.47
N THR A 101 -3.66 2.85 9.30
CA THR A 101 -2.40 3.58 9.37
C THR A 101 -1.85 3.82 7.98
N TYR A 102 -1.58 5.08 7.68
CA TYR A 102 -1.00 5.57 6.45
C TYR A 102 0.45 5.94 6.74
N THR A 103 1.40 5.18 6.23
CA THR A 103 2.82 5.50 6.35
C THR A 103 3.21 6.45 5.21
N ARG A 104 3.76 7.62 5.54
CA ARG A 104 4.45 8.48 4.58
C ARG A 104 5.61 7.68 4.01
N VAL A 105 5.47 7.22 2.78
CA VAL A 105 6.59 6.72 2.02
C VAL A 105 7.46 7.93 1.68
N THR A 106 8.36 8.31 2.58
CA THR A 106 9.67 8.77 2.11
C THR A 106 10.23 7.63 1.26
N GLU A 107 10.81 7.94 0.11
CA GLU A 107 11.61 7.00 -0.70
C GLU A 107 12.82 6.51 0.11
N SER A 108 12.57 5.77 1.20
CA SER A 108 13.50 5.21 2.17
C SER A 108 12.63 4.42 3.16
N GLU A 109 12.65 3.09 3.02
CA GLU A 109 12.32 2.11 4.07
C GLU A 109 10.83 1.85 4.38
N GLN A 110 10.17 1.08 3.51
CA GLN A 110 9.04 0.23 3.89
C GLN A 110 9.57 -1.04 4.59
N ALA A 111 9.58 -1.04 5.93
CA ALA A 111 9.62 -2.27 6.73
C ALA A 111 8.63 -2.16 7.89
N SER A 112 7.58 -2.99 7.85
CA SER A 112 6.62 -3.14 8.94
C SER A 112 6.06 -4.56 8.85
N SER A 113 6.19 -5.32 9.94
CA SER A 113 5.55 -6.60 10.21
C SER A 113 4.23 -6.31 10.95
N ALA A 114 3.08 -6.97 10.77
CA ALA A 114 2.69 -8.15 9.99
C ALA A 114 1.14 -8.11 9.81
N SER A 115 0.63 -8.86 8.82
CA SER A 115 -0.80 -9.15 8.54
C SER A 115 -1.60 -8.08 7.77
N GLY A 116 -1.68 -8.26 6.44
CA GLY A 116 -2.63 -7.58 5.55
C GLY A 116 -2.01 -7.02 4.27
N SER A 117 -1.25 -7.84 3.53
CA SER A 117 -0.63 -7.62 2.21
C SER A 117 -0.52 -6.17 1.70
N LYS A 118 0.56 -5.50 2.12
CA LYS A 118 1.30 -4.53 1.31
C LYS A 118 1.49 -5.07 -0.10
N ASP A 119 1.42 -4.18 -1.11
CA ASP A 119 1.79 -4.41 -2.52
C ASP A 119 2.30 -5.81 -2.78
N ALA A 120 1.37 -6.76 -2.91
CA ALA A 120 1.74 -8.06 -3.39
C ALA A 120 2.14 -7.80 -4.83
N VAL A 121 3.45 -7.69 -5.09
CA VAL A 121 4.01 -7.80 -6.45
C VAL A 121 3.21 -8.92 -7.06
N ASN A 122 2.36 -8.58 -8.02
CA ASN A 122 1.44 -9.54 -8.58
C ASN A 122 2.28 -10.37 -9.54
N TYR A 123 3.06 -11.29 -8.96
CA TYR A 123 3.93 -12.21 -9.67
C TYR A 123 3.14 -12.87 -10.78
N GLU A 124 1.89 -13.23 -10.53
CA GLU A 124 1.02 -13.83 -11.52
C GLU A 124 0.73 -12.90 -12.71
N LEU A 125 0.51 -11.61 -12.48
CA LEU A 125 0.33 -10.63 -13.55
C LEU A 125 1.62 -10.42 -14.36
N ILE A 126 2.74 -10.22 -13.68
CA ILE A 126 4.05 -9.97 -14.31
C ILE A 126 4.52 -11.19 -15.10
N TRP A 127 4.36 -12.39 -14.53
CA TRP A 127 4.71 -13.64 -15.18
C TRP A 127 3.79 -13.94 -16.37
N SER A 128 2.50 -13.68 -16.23
CA SER A 128 1.54 -13.81 -17.33
C SER A 128 1.87 -12.89 -18.51
N GLU A 129 2.26 -11.64 -18.25
CA GLU A 129 2.68 -10.72 -19.29
C GLU A 129 3.97 -11.17 -19.97
N TRP A 130 4.94 -11.66 -19.20
CA TRP A 130 6.20 -12.18 -19.74
C TRP A 130 6.00 -13.43 -20.61
N VAL A 131 5.10 -14.34 -20.22
CA VAL A 131 4.73 -15.52 -21.04
C VAL A 131 3.99 -15.08 -22.31
N LYS A 132 3.06 -14.13 -22.22
CA LYS A 132 2.33 -13.60 -23.39
C LYS A 132 3.24 -12.91 -24.41
N ALA A 133 4.30 -12.26 -23.93
CA ALA A 133 5.30 -11.63 -24.77
C ALA A 133 6.31 -12.63 -25.38
N ALA A 134 6.12 -13.93 -25.21
CA ALA A 134 7.03 -14.95 -25.75
C ALA A 134 6.86 -15.12 -27.27
N PRO A 135 7.97 -15.33 -28.01
CA PRO A 135 7.91 -16.00 -29.31
C PRO A 135 7.22 -17.36 -29.20
N ALA A 136 6.54 -17.79 -30.26
CA ALA A 136 5.79 -19.06 -30.27
C ALA A 136 6.65 -20.29 -29.90
N GLU A 137 7.94 -20.26 -30.27
CA GLU A 137 8.91 -21.32 -29.98
C GLU A 137 9.41 -21.30 -28.52
N GLU A 138 9.29 -20.17 -27.82
CA GLU A 138 9.77 -19.96 -26.44
C GLU A 138 8.62 -20.01 -25.40
N ALA A 139 7.36 -19.89 -25.84
CA ALA A 139 6.20 -19.78 -24.95
C ALA A 139 6.08 -20.93 -23.94
N ALA A 140 6.28 -22.17 -24.40
CA ALA A 140 6.26 -23.35 -23.52
C ALA A 140 7.40 -23.32 -22.48
N ASN A 141 8.56 -22.79 -22.85
CA ASN A 141 9.71 -22.69 -21.97
C ASN A 141 9.54 -21.58 -20.93
N ARG A 142 8.89 -20.47 -21.30
CA ARG A 142 8.51 -19.41 -20.35
C ARG A 142 7.46 -19.89 -19.36
N GLU A 143 6.47 -20.66 -19.79
CA GLU A 143 5.48 -21.25 -18.87
C GLU A 143 6.15 -22.21 -17.86
N GLU A 144 7.07 -23.07 -18.33
CA GLU A 144 7.89 -23.94 -17.47
C GLU A 144 8.74 -23.13 -16.47
N ALA A 145 9.32 -22.00 -16.90
CA ALA A 145 10.05 -21.11 -16.00
C ALA A 145 9.14 -20.52 -14.91
N VAL A 146 7.97 -20.01 -15.29
CA VAL A 146 6.96 -19.49 -14.34
C VAL A 146 6.53 -20.58 -13.37
N GLN A 147 6.33 -21.81 -13.83
CA GLN A 147 5.95 -22.91 -12.96
C GLN A 147 7.01 -23.21 -11.90
N ARG A 148 8.30 -23.16 -12.26
CA ARG A 148 9.40 -23.29 -11.29
C ARG A 148 9.43 -22.14 -10.29
N MET A 149 9.07 -20.93 -10.71
CA MET A 149 8.96 -19.77 -9.82
C MET A 149 7.80 -19.92 -8.83
N ARG A 150 6.62 -20.38 -9.30
CA ARG A 150 5.47 -20.74 -8.46
C ARG A 150 5.82 -21.83 -7.46
N ASP A 151 6.53 -22.88 -7.89
CA ASP A 151 6.98 -23.96 -7.02
C ASP A 151 7.98 -23.48 -5.98
N CYS A 152 8.85 -22.52 -6.31
CA CYS A 152 9.75 -21.92 -5.34
C CYS A 152 8.96 -21.16 -4.28
N LEU A 153 8.03 -20.28 -4.66
CA LEU A 153 7.14 -19.56 -3.74
C LEU A 153 6.40 -20.53 -2.81
N LYS A 154 5.76 -21.55 -3.38
CA LYS A 154 4.97 -22.53 -2.62
C LYS A 154 5.80 -23.32 -1.61
N ASN A 155 7.03 -23.69 -1.98
CA ASN A 155 7.91 -24.51 -1.15
C ASN A 155 8.93 -23.67 -0.36
N ASN A 156 8.80 -22.34 -0.37
CA ASN A 156 9.75 -21.40 0.23
C ASN A 156 11.23 -21.72 -0.10
N LYS A 157 11.50 -22.12 -1.35
CA LYS A 157 12.85 -22.41 -1.81
C LYS A 157 13.61 -21.10 -2.01
N THR A 158 14.89 -21.10 -1.67
CA THR A 158 15.80 -19.96 -1.85
C THR A 158 16.64 -20.06 -3.12
N GLU A 159 16.55 -21.18 -3.84
CA GLU A 159 17.28 -21.42 -5.07
C GLU A 159 16.32 -21.64 -6.23
N LEU A 160 16.43 -20.80 -7.26
CA LEU A 160 15.63 -20.85 -8.48
C LEU A 160 16.50 -21.28 -9.66
N ARG A 161 16.12 -22.41 -10.27
CA ARG A 161 16.84 -23.02 -11.41
C ARG A 161 16.06 -22.85 -12.70
N LEU A 162 16.43 -21.85 -13.48
CA LEU A 162 15.89 -21.56 -14.82
C LEU A 162 16.89 -21.93 -15.91
N LYS A 163 17.59 -23.06 -15.75
CA LYS A 163 18.59 -23.53 -16.74
C LYS A 163 17.96 -24.37 -17.85
N ILE A 164 18.58 -24.36 -19.03
CA ILE A 164 18.22 -25.21 -20.19
C ILE A 164 16.76 -24.98 -20.61
N LEU A 165 16.38 -23.71 -20.74
CA LEU A 165 15.02 -23.32 -21.15
C LEU A 165 15.05 -22.49 -22.45
N GLY A 166 16.22 -22.21 -23.02
CA GLY A 166 16.32 -21.38 -24.23
C GLY A 166 15.71 -19.98 -24.04
N LEU A 167 15.72 -19.47 -22.81
CA LEU A 167 15.11 -18.18 -22.51
C LEU A 167 15.89 -17.05 -23.18
N THR A 168 15.21 -16.16 -23.88
CA THR A 168 15.83 -14.98 -24.49
C THR A 168 15.76 -13.75 -23.58
N THR A 169 14.77 -13.74 -22.68
CA THR A 169 14.57 -12.72 -21.63
C THR A 169 14.19 -13.40 -20.31
N ILE A 170 14.20 -12.65 -19.20
CA ILE A 170 13.65 -13.11 -17.91
C ILE A 170 12.55 -12.12 -17.45
N PRO A 171 11.61 -12.53 -16.58
CA PRO A 171 10.59 -11.63 -16.08
C PRO A 171 11.20 -10.51 -15.22
N ALA A 172 10.52 -9.37 -15.17
CA ALA A 172 10.96 -8.19 -14.43
C ALA A 172 11.07 -8.43 -12.91
N CYS A 173 10.29 -9.38 -12.37
CA CYS A 173 10.28 -9.70 -10.95
C CYS A 173 10.51 -11.19 -10.69
N ILE A 174 11.49 -11.46 -9.83
CA ILE A 174 11.83 -12.78 -9.28
C ILE A 174 11.32 -12.82 -7.82
N PRO A 175 10.90 -13.98 -7.27
CA PRO A 175 10.48 -14.07 -5.88
C PRO A 175 11.58 -13.62 -4.91
N GLU A 176 11.22 -12.81 -3.92
CA GLU A 176 12.17 -12.17 -2.98
C GLU A 176 12.98 -13.17 -2.14
N GLN A 177 12.38 -14.30 -1.81
CA GLN A 177 13.00 -15.41 -1.08
C GLN A 177 14.18 -16.06 -1.85
N ILE A 178 14.31 -15.82 -3.16
CA ILE A 178 15.39 -16.38 -3.96
C ILE A 178 16.68 -15.64 -3.66
N THR A 179 17.67 -16.35 -3.13
CA THR A 179 19.03 -15.86 -2.92
C THR A 179 19.99 -16.33 -4.02
N THR A 180 19.63 -17.43 -4.69
CA THR A 180 20.45 -18.07 -5.72
C THR A 180 19.65 -18.27 -7.00
N LEU A 181 20.02 -17.56 -8.06
CA LEU A 181 19.41 -17.69 -9.38
C LEU A 181 20.39 -18.34 -10.35
N ILE A 182 19.96 -19.44 -10.98
CA ILE A 182 20.77 -20.22 -11.93
C ILE A 182 20.11 -20.14 -13.31
N LEU A 183 20.82 -19.54 -14.28
CA LEU A 183 20.33 -19.22 -15.63
C LEU A 183 21.13 -19.90 -16.76
N ASP A 184 21.95 -20.90 -16.43
CA ASP A 184 22.84 -21.55 -17.39
C ASP A 184 22.10 -22.14 -18.61
N ASN A 185 22.76 -22.17 -19.77
CA ASN A 185 22.24 -22.75 -21.02
C ASN A 185 20.90 -22.12 -21.49
N ASN A 186 20.87 -20.78 -21.54
CA ASN A 186 19.81 -19.98 -22.15
C ASN A 186 20.39 -19.04 -23.21
N GLU A 187 19.54 -18.35 -23.95
CA GLU A 187 19.91 -17.43 -25.04
C GLU A 187 19.75 -15.96 -24.63
N LEU A 188 20.00 -15.66 -23.35
CA LEU A 188 19.82 -14.32 -22.77
C LEU A 188 20.80 -13.33 -23.41
N LYS A 189 20.28 -12.42 -24.24
CA LYS A 189 21.09 -11.37 -24.91
C LYS A 189 21.35 -10.15 -24.03
N SER A 190 20.47 -9.93 -23.06
CA SER A 190 20.57 -8.86 -22.08
C SER A 190 19.89 -9.28 -20.80
N PHE A 191 20.44 -8.84 -19.67
CA PHE A 191 19.74 -8.91 -18.40
C PHE A 191 18.81 -7.70 -18.31
N PRO A 192 17.55 -7.83 -17.86
CA PRO A 192 16.76 -6.65 -17.55
C PRO A 192 17.46 -5.90 -16.42
N GLU A 193 17.89 -4.68 -16.72
CA GLU A 193 18.49 -3.72 -15.78
C GLU A 193 17.59 -3.45 -14.57
N ASN A 194 16.31 -3.83 -14.70
CA ASN A 194 15.22 -3.62 -13.75
C ASN A 194 14.81 -4.88 -12.97
N ALA A 195 15.62 -5.95 -12.97
CA ALA A 195 15.43 -7.05 -12.03
C ALA A 195 15.88 -6.60 -10.64
N THR A 196 15.02 -5.82 -9.99
CA THR A 196 15.24 -5.25 -8.66
C THR A 196 15.12 -6.38 -7.64
N VAL A 197 16.26 -6.82 -7.11
CA VAL A 197 16.29 -7.64 -5.90
C VAL A 197 16.08 -6.66 -4.74
N GLN A 198 14.91 -6.67 -4.11
CA GLN A 198 14.52 -5.72 -3.07
C GLN A 198 15.24 -5.93 -1.71
N SER A 199 16.35 -6.68 -1.66
CA SER A 199 17.08 -6.95 -0.41
C SER A 199 18.60 -6.91 -0.61
N PRO A 200 19.37 -6.24 0.27
CA PRO A 200 20.83 -6.12 0.18
C PRO A 200 21.60 -7.33 0.75
N GLY A 201 20.97 -8.51 0.84
CA GLY A 201 21.66 -9.76 1.20
C GLY A 201 22.35 -10.35 -0.02
N GLU A 202 23.59 -10.83 0.12
CA GLU A 202 24.47 -11.37 -0.94
C GLU A 202 23.74 -12.19 -2.02
N PHE A 203 23.27 -11.51 -3.07
CA PHE A 203 22.59 -12.14 -4.18
C PHE A 203 23.66 -12.74 -5.10
N ARG A 204 23.90 -14.05 -4.96
CA ARG A 204 24.94 -14.73 -5.73
C ARG A 204 24.36 -15.21 -7.05
N LYS A 205 24.55 -14.39 -8.10
CA LYS A 205 24.27 -14.80 -9.49
C LYS A 205 25.37 -15.74 -9.94
N ILE A 206 25.02 -17.01 -10.17
CA ILE A 206 25.95 -17.99 -10.73
C ILE A 206 25.68 -18.06 -12.22
N TYR A 207 26.57 -17.45 -13.00
CA TYR A 207 26.63 -17.62 -14.45
C TYR A 207 27.79 -18.58 -14.74
N ARG A 208 27.55 -19.65 -15.49
CA ARG A 208 28.61 -20.33 -16.23
C ARG A 208 28.40 -20.08 -17.71
N GLU A 209 29.18 -19.17 -18.28
CA GLU A 209 29.39 -19.12 -19.72
C GLU A 209 30.05 -20.42 -20.17
N ILE A 210 29.54 -21.00 -21.26
CA ILE A 210 30.23 -22.02 -22.07
C ILE A 210 30.66 -21.33 -23.35
#